data_AF-A0A285IBN3-F1
#
_entry.id   AF-A0A285IBN3-F1
#
_cell.length_a   1.000
_cell.length_b   1.000
_cell.length_c   1.000
_cell.angle_alpha   90.00
_cell.angle_beta   90.00
_cell.angle_gamma   90.00
#
_symmetry.space_group_name_H-M   'P 1'
#
loop_
_entity.id
_entity.type
_entity.pdbx_description
1 polymer ?
#
loop_
_entity_poly.entity_id
_entity_poly.type
_entity_poly.pdbx_seq_one_letter_code
_entity_poly.pdbx_strand_id
1 'polypeptide(L)'
;MDDYIKLPVNISTVRVRKPRLELYYPKVRGLRDKGIQDRINSRIREAVDELIEAQGYYENPLTEITAYYEIKTNERNVLSLSLINYAFSGGAHGMTLVKSLTFDIDTGKEYELSELFKEGSNYQQILSEIIKKQIEERELPLLGEFEGISPNQAYYIADKSLVIYFALYEISPYYVGLPHFPISIYEIEDIIAEGSPLARMFG
;
A
#
# COMPACT_ATOMS: atom_id res chain seq x y z
N MET A 1 26.35 20.86 -7.75
CA MET A 1 24.91 21.14 -7.77
C MET A 1 24.33 20.20 -6.74
N ASP A 2 23.91 20.78 -5.64
CA ASP A 2 23.81 20.18 -4.32
C ASP A 2 22.89 18.94 -4.26
N ASP A 3 23.35 17.89 -3.55
CA ASP A 3 22.70 16.58 -3.32
C ASP A 3 21.36 16.65 -2.53
N TYR A 4 20.81 17.86 -2.38
CA TYR A 4 19.74 18.17 -1.43
C TYR A 4 18.33 18.09 -2.03
N ILE A 5 18.17 18.16 -3.35
CA ILE A 5 16.87 18.01 -4.01
C ILE A 5 16.88 16.75 -4.85
N LYS A 6 16.33 15.67 -4.31
CA LYS A 6 16.10 14.44 -5.05
C LYS A 6 14.74 14.50 -5.73
N LEU A 7 14.78 14.48 -7.05
CA LEU A 7 13.58 14.50 -7.89
C LEU A 7 12.80 13.19 -7.71
N PRO A 8 11.47 13.21 -7.93
CA PRO A 8 10.67 12.01 -8.05
C PRO A 8 11.31 10.98 -9.00
N VAL A 9 11.23 9.69 -8.66
CA VAL A 9 11.77 8.66 -9.55
C VAL A 9 10.91 8.55 -10.81
N ASN A 10 11.53 8.24 -11.94
CA ASN A 10 10.79 7.98 -13.16
C ASN A 10 10.10 6.62 -13.07
N ILE A 11 8.80 6.59 -13.35
CA ILE A 11 7.98 5.37 -13.33
C ILE A 11 7.43 5.13 -14.73
N SER A 12 7.75 3.97 -15.30
CA SER A 12 7.15 3.48 -16.53
C SER A 12 6.12 2.41 -16.23
N THR A 13 4.95 2.46 -16.87
CA THR A 13 3.98 1.36 -16.80
C THR A 13 4.45 0.17 -17.62
N VAL A 14 4.45 -1.02 -17.01
CA VAL A 14 4.56 -2.28 -17.74
C VAL A 14 3.15 -2.82 -17.97
N ARG A 15 2.84 -3.14 -19.23
CA ARG A 15 1.58 -3.80 -19.61
C ARG A 15 1.84 -5.27 -19.93
N VAL A 16 1.06 -6.17 -19.33
CA VAL A 16 1.07 -7.60 -19.66
C VAL A 16 -0.35 -8.00 -20.05
N ARG A 17 -0.48 -8.67 -21.19
CA ARG A 17 -1.75 -9.24 -21.65
C ARG A 17 -1.56 -10.72 -21.95
N LYS A 18 -2.34 -11.56 -21.27
CA LYS A 18 -2.45 -13.01 -21.51
C LYS A 18 -3.95 -13.37 -21.56
N PRO A 19 -4.34 -14.61 -21.94
CA PRO A 19 -5.73 -15.03 -21.83
C PRO A 19 -6.25 -14.81 -20.40
N ARG A 20 -7.42 -14.18 -20.25
CA ARG A 20 -8.07 -13.85 -18.97
C ARG A 20 -7.26 -12.93 -18.03
N LEU A 21 -6.24 -12.24 -18.56
CA LEU A 21 -5.31 -11.46 -17.74
C LEU A 21 -4.89 -10.17 -18.45
N GLU A 22 -5.23 -9.03 -17.86
CA GLU A 22 -4.75 -7.72 -18.26
C GLU A 22 -4.15 -6.99 -17.05
N LEU A 23 -2.85 -6.71 -17.12
CA LEU A 23 -2.09 -6.17 -16.00
C LEU A 23 -1.38 -4.88 -16.41
N TYR A 24 -1.43 -3.90 -15.51
CA TYR A 24 -0.62 -2.70 -15.51
C TYR A 24 0.08 -2.59 -14.17
N TYR A 25 1.41 -2.53 -14.16
CA TYR A 25 2.18 -2.34 -12.92
C TYR A 25 3.36 -1.38 -13.10
N PRO A 26 3.81 -0.70 -12.03
CA PRO A 26 4.86 0.29 -12.13
C PRO A 26 6.23 -0.36 -12.23
N LYS A 27 7.13 0.27 -12.98
CA LYS A 27 8.56 -0.07 -12.99
C LYS A 27 9.38 1.20 -12.84
N VAL A 28 10.23 1.24 -11.82
CA VAL A 28 11.17 2.32 -11.54
C VAL A 28 12.29 2.33 -12.59
N ARG A 29 12.60 3.53 -13.09
CA ARG A 29 13.61 3.79 -14.13
C ARG A 29 14.54 4.90 -13.71
N GLY A 30 15.75 4.89 -14.28
CA GLY A 30 16.66 6.03 -14.22
C GLY A 30 17.39 6.21 -12.90
N LEU A 31 17.26 5.29 -11.93
CA LEU A 31 18.09 5.35 -10.72
C LEU A 31 19.57 5.19 -11.09
N ARG A 32 20.42 5.94 -10.39
CA ARG A 32 21.88 5.90 -10.55
C ARG A 32 22.43 4.53 -10.18
N ASP A 33 21.97 3.98 -9.06
CA ASP A 33 22.28 2.62 -8.64
C ASP A 33 21.30 1.63 -9.28
N LYS A 34 21.81 0.74 -10.13
CA LYS A 34 20.99 -0.28 -10.80
C LYS A 34 20.63 -1.45 -9.90
N GLY A 35 21.44 -1.78 -8.90
CA GLY A 35 21.11 -2.82 -7.92
C GLY A 35 19.90 -2.43 -7.08
N ILE A 36 19.82 -1.18 -6.64
CA ILE A 36 18.65 -0.65 -5.93
C ILE A 36 17.41 -0.62 -6.84
N GLN A 37 17.58 -0.15 -8.08
CA GLN A 37 16.50 -0.14 -9.07
C GLN A 37 15.92 -1.54 -9.30
N ASP A 38 16.79 -2.53 -9.45
CA ASP A 38 16.39 -3.90 -9.74
C ASP A 38 15.76 -4.55 -8.50
N ARG A 39 16.25 -4.25 -7.28
CA ARG A 39 15.62 -4.70 -6.03
C ARG A 39 14.17 -4.22 -5.90
N ILE A 40 13.93 -2.92 -6.08
CA ILE A 40 12.57 -2.35 -6.01
C ILE A 40 11.67 -2.99 -7.09
N ASN A 41 12.18 -3.09 -8.32
CA ASN A 41 11.40 -3.65 -9.43
C ASN A 41 11.10 -5.14 -9.27
N SER A 42 12.04 -5.93 -8.74
CA SER A 42 11.81 -7.34 -8.41
C SER A 42 10.73 -7.47 -7.35
N ARG A 43 10.80 -6.66 -6.29
CA ARG A 43 9.80 -6.71 -5.22
C ARG A 43 8.40 -6.32 -5.70
N ILE A 44 8.28 -5.29 -6.54
CA ILE A 44 6.99 -4.93 -7.18
C ILE A 44 6.47 -6.10 -8.02
N ARG A 45 7.33 -6.77 -8.79
CA ARG A 45 6.95 -7.90 -9.62
C ARG A 45 6.48 -9.09 -8.78
N GLU A 46 7.22 -9.43 -7.74
CA GLU A 46 6.86 -10.48 -6.78
C GLU A 46 5.48 -10.20 -6.17
N ALA A 47 5.22 -8.97 -5.72
CA ALA A 47 3.92 -8.59 -5.18
C ALA A 47 2.78 -8.68 -6.21
N VAL A 48 3.05 -8.41 -7.49
CA VAL A 48 2.07 -8.62 -8.57
C VAL A 48 1.79 -10.11 -8.76
N ASP A 49 2.83 -10.94 -8.80
CA ASP A 49 2.71 -12.39 -8.98
C ASP A 49 1.95 -13.02 -7.80
N GLU A 50 2.27 -12.62 -6.55
CA GLU A 50 1.55 -13.03 -5.33
C GLU A 50 0.04 -12.72 -5.42
N LEU A 51 -0.34 -11.52 -5.91
CA LEU A 51 -1.76 -11.16 -6.07
C LEU A 51 -2.47 -11.97 -7.15
N ILE A 52 -1.78 -12.33 -8.23
CA ILE A 52 -2.33 -13.17 -9.31
C ILE A 52 -2.58 -14.59 -8.81
N GLU A 53 -1.62 -15.14 -8.06
CA GLU A 53 -1.73 -16.46 -7.43
C GLU A 53 -2.84 -16.48 -6.38
N ALA A 54 -2.91 -15.47 -5.50
CA ALA A 54 -3.94 -15.37 -4.47
C ALA A 54 -5.37 -15.30 -5.04
N GLN A 55 -5.53 -14.80 -6.26
CA GLN A 55 -6.81 -14.74 -6.97
C GLN A 55 -7.14 -16.04 -7.74
N GLY A 56 -6.27 -17.05 -7.67
CA GLY A 56 -6.52 -18.36 -8.27
C GLY A 56 -6.44 -18.36 -9.80
N TYR A 57 -5.63 -17.48 -10.39
CA TYR A 57 -5.53 -17.35 -11.86
C TYR A 57 -5.10 -18.64 -12.57
N TYR A 58 -4.15 -19.36 -11.97
CA TYR A 58 -3.56 -20.58 -12.54
C TYR A 58 -4.40 -21.82 -12.24
N GLU A 59 -5.13 -21.79 -11.13
CA GLU A 59 -5.90 -22.90 -10.57
C GLU A 59 -7.32 -22.96 -11.13
N ASN A 60 -7.94 -21.79 -11.35
CA ASN A 60 -9.31 -21.69 -11.83
C ASN A 60 -9.35 -21.12 -13.26
N PRO A 61 -9.76 -21.92 -14.27
CA PRO A 61 -9.80 -21.49 -15.67
C PRO A 61 -10.89 -20.46 -15.98
N LEU A 62 -11.81 -20.18 -15.04
CA LEU A 62 -12.83 -19.14 -15.18
C LEU A 62 -12.38 -17.78 -14.64
N THR A 63 -11.29 -17.72 -13.86
CA THR A 63 -10.83 -16.47 -13.26
C THR A 63 -10.30 -15.50 -14.31
N GLU A 64 -10.96 -14.36 -14.47
CA GLU A 64 -10.47 -13.21 -15.24
C GLU A 64 -9.90 -12.17 -14.29
N ILE A 65 -8.69 -11.69 -14.55
CA ILE A 65 -8.00 -10.68 -13.74
C ILE A 65 -7.75 -9.43 -14.55
N THR A 66 -8.13 -8.29 -13.97
CA THR A 66 -7.66 -6.96 -14.39
C THR A 66 -6.94 -6.32 -13.21
N ALA A 67 -5.67 -5.96 -13.41
CA ALA A 67 -4.90 -5.28 -12.37
C ALA A 67 -4.30 -3.97 -12.88
N TYR A 68 -4.21 -3.00 -11.98
CA TYR A 68 -3.61 -1.70 -12.20
C TYR A 68 -2.88 -1.26 -10.93
N TYR A 69 -2.28 -0.07 -10.99
CA TYR A 69 -1.57 0.49 -9.86
C TYR A 69 -1.86 1.98 -9.70
N GLU A 70 -1.63 2.46 -8.49
CA GLU A 70 -1.67 3.87 -8.14
C GLU A 70 -0.39 4.25 -7.42
N ILE A 71 0.21 5.37 -7.81
CA ILE A 71 1.30 5.99 -7.06
C ILE A 71 0.66 6.87 -6.00
N LYS A 72 0.97 6.59 -4.74
CA LYS A 72 0.44 7.31 -3.58
C LYS A 72 1.37 8.45 -3.16
N THR A 73 2.68 8.19 -3.20
CA THR A 73 3.74 9.18 -2.96
C THR A 73 4.95 8.83 -3.82
N ASN A 74 5.62 9.85 -4.37
CA ASN A 74 6.89 9.73 -5.08
C ASN A 74 7.71 11.01 -4.91
N GLU A 75 8.16 11.26 -3.69
CA GLU A 75 8.91 12.45 -3.32
C GLU A 75 9.77 12.18 -2.09
N ARG A 76 10.78 13.02 -1.84
CA ARG A 76 11.60 12.97 -0.61
C ARG A 76 12.20 11.58 -0.33
N ASN A 77 12.57 10.89 -1.40
CA ASN A 77 13.10 9.52 -1.41
C ASN A 77 12.13 8.43 -0.96
N VAL A 78 10.84 8.74 -0.88
CA VAL A 78 9.80 7.77 -0.54
C VAL A 78 8.97 7.50 -1.78
N LEU A 79 8.92 6.23 -2.17
CA LEU A 79 7.99 5.73 -3.17
C LEU A 79 6.96 4.84 -2.49
N SER A 80 5.72 5.31 -2.39
CA SER A 80 4.59 4.52 -1.90
C SER A 80 3.60 4.30 -3.02
N LEU A 81 3.16 3.05 -3.21
CA LEU A 81 2.26 2.66 -4.30
C LEU A 81 1.30 1.57 -3.85
N SER A 82 0.17 1.46 -4.54
CA SER A 82 -0.79 0.37 -4.37
C SER A 82 -0.93 -0.41 -5.67
N LEU A 83 -0.88 -1.74 -5.56
CA LEU A 83 -1.20 -2.71 -6.60
C LEU A 83 -2.62 -3.18 -6.36
N ILE A 84 -3.50 -3.02 -7.34
CA ILE A 84 -4.93 -3.27 -7.23
C ILE A 84 -5.27 -4.35 -8.25
N ASN A 85 -5.75 -5.49 -7.76
CA ASN A 85 -6.04 -6.67 -8.55
C ASN A 85 -7.51 -7.07 -8.37
N TYR A 86 -8.31 -6.81 -9.40
CA TYR A 86 -9.69 -7.27 -9.47
C TYR A 86 -9.75 -8.59 -10.22
N ALA A 87 -10.39 -9.59 -9.61
CA ALA A 87 -10.67 -10.87 -10.23
C ALA A 87 -12.16 -11.17 -10.27
N PHE A 88 -12.60 -11.86 -11.31
CA PHE A 88 -13.94 -12.41 -11.43
C PHE A 88 -13.87 -13.84 -11.94
N SER A 89 -14.45 -14.78 -11.18
CA SER A 89 -14.39 -16.22 -11.50
C SER A 89 -15.78 -16.82 -11.74
N GLY A 90 -16.76 -15.98 -12.06
CA GLY A 90 -18.19 -16.30 -12.01
C GLY A 90 -18.81 -15.96 -10.65
N GLY A 91 -20.12 -16.21 -10.50
CA GLY A 91 -20.87 -15.87 -9.29
C GLY A 91 -21.52 -14.48 -9.34
N ALA A 92 -21.87 -13.93 -8.17
CA ALA A 92 -22.66 -12.70 -8.08
C ALA A 92 -21.84 -11.41 -8.23
N HIS A 93 -20.55 -11.41 -7.87
CA HIS A 93 -19.64 -10.27 -7.97
C HIS A 93 -18.17 -10.74 -8.02
N GLY A 94 -17.26 -9.83 -8.39
CA GLY A 94 -15.82 -10.09 -8.31
C GLY A 94 -15.22 -9.85 -6.93
N MET A 95 -13.89 -9.92 -6.86
CA MET A 95 -13.10 -9.71 -5.66
C MET A 95 -11.91 -8.82 -5.98
N THR A 96 -11.72 -7.76 -5.20
CA THR A 96 -10.55 -6.89 -5.30
C THR A 96 -9.58 -7.18 -4.17
N LEU A 97 -8.34 -7.52 -4.51
CA LEU A 97 -7.22 -7.53 -3.57
C LEU A 97 -6.36 -6.29 -3.81
N VAL A 98 -5.88 -5.67 -2.73
CA VAL A 98 -4.98 -4.50 -2.79
C VAL A 98 -3.76 -4.75 -1.94
N LYS A 99 -2.57 -4.60 -2.54
CA LYS A 99 -1.29 -4.65 -1.82
C LYS A 99 -0.55 -3.35 -2.01
N SER A 100 -0.15 -2.72 -0.91
CA SER A 100 0.63 -1.49 -0.95
C SER A 100 2.07 -1.76 -0.56
N LEU A 101 2.99 -1.01 -1.17
CA LEU A 101 4.43 -1.11 -0.97
C LEU A 101 4.99 0.29 -0.75
N THR A 102 5.82 0.45 0.26
CA THR A 102 6.48 1.73 0.57
C THR A 102 7.98 1.51 0.62
N PHE A 103 8.71 2.19 -0.26
CA PHE A 103 10.15 2.05 -0.43
C PHE A 103 10.90 3.31 -0.08
N ASP A 104 12.10 3.13 0.48
CA ASP A 104 13.18 4.10 0.37
C ASP A 104 13.93 3.88 -0.94
N ILE A 105 13.90 4.88 -1.83
CA ILE A 105 14.50 4.77 -3.17
C ILE A 105 16.04 4.81 -3.15
N ASP A 106 16.66 5.23 -2.05
CA ASP A 106 18.11 5.30 -1.90
C ASP A 106 18.71 3.99 -1.43
N THR A 107 17.92 3.15 -0.77
CA THR A 107 18.38 1.86 -0.22
C THR A 107 17.68 0.66 -0.87
N GLY A 108 16.54 0.90 -1.52
CA GLY A 108 15.64 -0.12 -2.05
C GLY A 108 14.95 -0.93 -0.96
N LYS A 109 14.98 -0.47 0.30
CA LYS A 109 14.29 -1.11 1.42
C LYS A 109 12.78 -0.86 1.32
N GLU A 110 11.99 -1.92 1.37
CA GLU A 110 10.56 -1.87 1.67
C GLU A 110 10.36 -1.78 3.18
N TYR A 111 9.39 -0.97 3.62
CA TYR A 111 9.07 -0.79 5.03
C TYR A 111 7.76 -1.46 5.39
N GLU A 112 7.76 -2.27 6.46
CA GLU A 112 6.53 -2.67 7.14
C GLU A 112 5.95 -1.51 7.96
N LEU A 113 4.66 -1.60 8.33
CA LEU A 113 3.99 -0.55 9.10
C LEU A 113 4.69 -0.28 10.45
N SER A 114 5.09 -1.35 11.14
CA SER A 114 5.77 -1.29 12.43
C SER A 114 7.09 -0.51 12.37
N GLU A 115 7.81 -0.57 11.25
CA GLU A 115 9.10 0.09 11.05
C GLU A 115 8.99 1.61 10.85
N LEU A 116 7.77 2.15 10.74
CA LEU A 116 7.54 3.59 10.67
C LEU A 116 7.54 4.27 12.05
N PHE A 117 7.49 3.47 13.12
CA PHE A 117 7.26 3.94 14.48
C PHE A 117 8.40 3.55 15.43
N LYS A 118 8.57 4.34 16.49
CA LYS A 118 9.56 4.08 17.54
C LYS A 118 9.24 2.75 18.21
N GLU A 119 10.28 1.97 18.55
CA GLU A 119 10.10 0.75 19.32
C GLU A 119 9.41 1.05 20.67
N GLY A 120 8.42 0.24 21.06
CA GLY A 120 7.66 0.44 22.29
C GLY A 120 6.68 1.63 22.30
N SER A 121 6.46 2.30 21.15
CA SER A 121 5.53 3.45 21.03
C SER A 121 4.04 3.11 21.16
N ASN A 122 3.66 1.83 21.15
CA ASN A 122 2.26 1.39 21.10
C ASN A 122 1.48 1.92 19.90
N TYR A 123 2.13 2.08 18.73
CA TYR A 123 1.50 2.61 17.52
C TYR A 123 0.17 1.90 17.17
N GLN A 124 0.07 0.58 17.34
CA GLN A 124 -1.17 -0.16 17.04
C GLN A 124 -2.37 0.38 17.82
N GLN A 125 -2.20 0.64 19.12
CA GLN A 125 -3.27 1.18 19.96
C GLN A 125 -3.62 2.61 19.51
N ILE A 126 -2.61 3.47 19.34
CA ILE A 126 -2.80 4.88 18.98
C ILE A 126 -3.52 5.00 17.63
N LEU A 127 -3.06 4.28 16.60
CA LEU A 127 -3.70 4.29 15.29
C LEU A 127 -5.12 3.69 15.35
N SER A 128 -5.33 2.64 16.14
CA SER A 128 -6.67 2.05 16.31
C SER A 128 -7.65 3.02 16.95
N GLU A 129 -7.22 3.81 17.94
CA GLU A 129 -8.08 4.83 18.56
C GLU A 129 -8.47 5.94 17.57
N ILE A 130 -7.54 6.36 16.71
CA ILE A 130 -7.83 7.33 15.64
C ILE A 130 -8.81 6.75 14.62
N ILE A 131 -8.58 5.51 14.17
CA ILE A 131 -9.45 4.82 13.21
C ILE A 131 -10.85 4.61 13.79
N LYS A 132 -10.96 4.22 15.06
CA LYS A 132 -12.24 4.04 15.74
C LYS A 132 -13.07 5.32 15.74
N LYS A 133 -12.45 6.47 16.01
CA LYS A 133 -13.13 7.78 15.91
C LYS A 133 -13.63 8.04 14.49
N GLN A 134 -12.81 7.79 13.47
CA GLN A 134 -13.22 7.95 12.07
C GLN A 134 -14.36 6.98 11.67
N ILE A 135 -14.38 5.77 12.21
CA ILE A 135 -15.47 4.80 12.02
C ILE A 135 -16.78 5.36 12.59
N GLU A 136 -16.74 5.86 13.83
CA GLU A 136 -17.90 6.42 14.53
C GLU A 136 -18.43 7.68 13.83
N GLU A 137 -17.54 8.60 13.44
CA GLU A 137 -17.88 9.85 12.74
C GLU A 137 -18.52 9.62 11.36
N ARG A 138 -18.13 8.55 10.68
CA ARG A 138 -18.66 8.20 9.35
C ARG A 138 -19.87 7.27 9.41
N GLU A 139 -20.27 6.86 10.61
CA GLU A 139 -21.30 5.84 10.84
C GLU A 139 -21.04 4.57 10.01
N LEU A 140 -19.77 4.14 9.94
CA LEU A 140 -19.36 3.06 9.05
C LEU A 140 -20.00 1.73 9.48
N PRO A 141 -20.70 1.01 8.59
CA PRO A 141 -21.31 -0.26 8.96
C PRO A 141 -20.22 -1.33 9.10
N LEU A 142 -20.13 -1.93 10.28
CA LEU A 142 -19.16 -2.98 10.57
C LEU A 142 -19.80 -4.38 10.54
N LEU A 143 -18.97 -5.39 10.26
CA LEU A 143 -19.35 -6.80 10.38
C LEU A 143 -19.32 -7.31 11.83
N GLY A 144 -18.72 -6.55 12.73
CA GLY A 144 -18.56 -6.84 14.16
C GLY A 144 -17.98 -5.66 14.92
N GLU A 145 -17.49 -5.87 16.14
CA GLU A 145 -16.76 -4.84 16.86
C GLU A 145 -15.38 -4.59 16.22
N PHE A 146 -14.91 -3.34 16.25
CA PHE A 146 -13.57 -3.00 15.77
C PHE A 146 -12.54 -3.32 16.86
N GLU A 147 -11.73 -4.35 16.64
CA GLU A 147 -10.72 -4.84 17.59
C GLU A 147 -9.36 -4.11 17.50
N GLY A 148 -9.18 -3.25 16.49
CA GLY A 148 -7.94 -2.55 16.22
C GLY A 148 -7.23 -3.02 14.95
N ILE A 149 -6.06 -2.45 14.68
CA ILE A 149 -5.22 -2.83 13.55
C ILE A 149 -4.28 -3.98 13.90
N SER A 150 -3.92 -4.79 12.90
CA SER A 150 -2.84 -5.76 13.03
C SER A 150 -1.45 -5.07 13.04
N PRO A 151 -0.39 -5.71 13.55
CA PRO A 151 0.96 -5.13 13.54
C PRO A 151 1.43 -4.73 12.14
N ASN A 152 1.10 -5.55 11.14
CA ASN A 152 1.47 -5.33 9.75
C ASN A 152 0.24 -4.96 8.90
N GLN A 153 -0.67 -4.15 9.45
CA GLN A 153 -1.85 -3.67 8.75
C GLN A 153 -1.47 -2.99 7.43
N ALA A 154 -2.29 -3.22 6.42
CA ALA A 154 -2.06 -2.65 5.10
C ALA A 154 -2.12 -1.12 5.14
N TYR A 155 -1.11 -0.49 4.55
CA TYR A 155 -0.97 0.97 4.58
C TYR A 155 -0.30 1.50 3.31
N TYR A 156 -0.45 2.79 3.08
CA TYR A 156 0.43 3.55 2.19
C TYR A 156 0.67 4.95 2.75
N ILE A 157 1.68 5.64 2.20
CA ILE A 157 1.96 7.05 2.51
C ILE A 157 1.45 7.90 1.35
N ALA A 158 0.70 8.95 1.66
CA ALA A 158 0.21 9.96 0.72
C ALA A 158 0.58 11.35 1.25
N ASP A 159 1.75 11.86 0.83
CA ASP A 159 2.35 13.10 1.32
C ASP A 159 2.38 13.12 2.87
N LYS A 160 1.66 14.05 3.51
CA LYS A 160 1.60 14.22 4.97
C LYS A 160 0.56 13.33 5.66
N SER A 161 0.20 12.22 5.03
CA SER A 161 -0.80 11.28 5.53
C SER A 161 -0.29 9.85 5.52
N LEU A 162 -0.42 9.18 6.67
CA LEU A 162 -0.41 7.73 6.74
C LEU A 162 -1.84 7.25 6.48
N VAL A 163 -2.05 6.43 5.45
CA VAL A 163 -3.37 5.86 5.19
C VAL A 163 -3.37 4.39 5.55
N ILE A 164 -4.14 4.04 6.57
CA ILE A 164 -4.44 2.64 6.92
C ILE A 164 -5.69 2.21 6.15
N TYR A 165 -5.71 1.00 5.63
CA TYR A 165 -6.88 0.47 4.96
C TYR A 165 -7.13 -1.00 5.30
N PHE A 166 -8.37 -1.40 5.08
CA PHE A 166 -8.87 -2.74 5.37
C PHE A 166 -9.36 -3.37 4.07
N ALA A 167 -9.07 -4.66 3.89
CA ALA A 167 -9.49 -5.45 2.75
C ALA A 167 -11.01 -5.60 2.71
N LEU A 168 -11.53 -6.02 1.56
CA LEU A 168 -12.96 -6.35 1.42
C LEU A 168 -13.34 -7.40 2.46
N TYR A 169 -14.47 -7.18 3.13
CA TYR A 169 -14.98 -8.02 4.22
C TYR A 169 -14.11 -8.10 5.48
N GLU A 170 -13.03 -7.33 5.60
CA GLU A 170 -12.19 -7.40 6.81
C GLU A 170 -12.93 -6.81 8.02
N ILE A 171 -13.50 -5.61 7.88
CA ILE A 171 -14.25 -4.95 8.96
C ILE A 171 -15.67 -4.51 8.55
N SER A 172 -15.98 -4.42 7.26
CA SER A 172 -17.24 -3.86 6.75
C SER A 172 -17.84 -4.71 5.63
N PRO A 173 -19.16 -4.62 5.39
CA PRO A 173 -19.81 -5.29 4.27
C PRO A 173 -19.24 -4.89 2.90
N TYR A 174 -19.36 -5.78 1.91
CA TYR A 174 -18.81 -5.61 0.57
C TYR A 174 -19.15 -4.28 -0.12
N TYR A 175 -20.39 -3.80 0.03
CA TYR A 175 -20.86 -2.59 -0.67
C TYR A 175 -20.16 -1.31 -0.20
N VAL A 176 -19.50 -1.34 0.97
CA VAL A 176 -18.66 -0.26 1.49
C VAL A 176 -17.35 -0.15 0.69
N GLY A 177 -16.92 -1.24 0.07
CA GLY A 177 -15.61 -1.34 -0.57
C GLY A 177 -14.51 -1.56 0.46
N LEU A 178 -13.34 -0.95 0.23
CA LEU A 178 -12.18 -1.01 1.11
C LEU A 178 -12.13 0.28 1.95
N PRO A 179 -12.46 0.24 3.25
CA PRO A 179 -12.37 1.43 4.10
C PRO A 179 -10.94 1.94 4.18
N HIS A 180 -10.76 3.25 3.96
CA HIS A 180 -9.48 3.95 4.09
C HIS A 180 -9.56 5.00 5.20
N PHE A 181 -8.53 5.04 6.02
CA PHE A 181 -8.42 5.91 7.19
C PHE A 181 -7.14 6.74 7.07
N PRO A 182 -7.22 7.94 6.47
CA PRO A 182 -6.10 8.86 6.47
C PRO A 182 -5.85 9.39 7.88
N ILE A 183 -4.58 9.40 8.28
CA ILE A 183 -4.09 9.87 9.58
C ILE A 183 -3.02 10.91 9.28
N SER A 184 -3.24 12.14 9.76
CA SER A 184 -2.27 13.21 9.63
C SER A 184 -1.00 12.85 10.38
N ILE A 185 0.17 12.97 9.73
CA ILE A 185 1.45 12.68 10.41
C ILE A 185 1.70 13.60 11.60
N TYR A 186 1.10 14.79 11.62
CA TYR A 186 1.17 15.73 12.74
C TYR A 186 0.40 15.26 13.99
N GLU A 187 -0.59 14.37 13.83
CA GLU A 187 -1.34 13.79 14.97
C GLU A 187 -0.52 12.71 15.69
N ILE A 188 0.47 12.13 15.00
CA ILE A 188 1.26 10.97 15.45
C ILE A 188 2.76 11.26 15.46
N GLU A 189 3.16 12.53 15.45
CA GLU A 189 4.57 12.95 15.35
C GLU A 189 5.45 12.33 16.45
N ASP A 190 4.94 12.31 17.68
CA ASP A 190 5.69 11.83 18.86
C ASP A 190 6.09 10.35 18.77
N ILE A 191 5.39 9.55 17.97
CA ILE A 191 5.63 8.11 17.84
C ILE A 191 6.37 7.71 16.57
N ILE A 192 6.56 8.63 15.60
CA ILE A 192 7.23 8.33 14.33
C ILE A 192 8.73 8.07 14.57
N ALA A 193 9.26 6.98 14.00
CA ALA A 193 10.68 6.66 14.08
C ALA A 193 11.52 7.64 13.24
N GLU A 194 12.63 8.10 13.79
CA GLU A 194 13.60 8.91 13.07
C GLU A 194 14.15 8.16 11.85
N GLY A 195 14.30 8.86 10.72
CA GLY A 195 14.80 8.28 9.47
C GLY A 195 13.81 7.38 8.72
N SER A 196 12.65 7.07 9.31
CA SER A 196 11.55 6.36 8.63
C SER A 196 11.03 7.14 7.42
N PRO A 197 10.34 6.48 6.47
CA PRO A 197 9.65 7.16 5.39
C PRO A 197 8.66 8.24 5.88
N LEU A 198 7.92 8.00 6.98
CA LEU A 198 6.99 9.01 7.53
C LEU A 198 7.72 10.24 8.06
N ALA A 199 8.86 10.08 8.75
CA ALA A 199 9.62 11.21 9.27
C ALA A 199 10.07 12.17 8.16
N ARG A 200 10.37 11.65 6.96
CA ARG A 200 10.78 12.47 5.81
C ARG A 200 9.65 13.36 5.28
N MET A 201 8.39 13.03 5.57
CA MET A 201 7.23 13.77 5.04
C MET A 201 7.01 15.12 5.75
N PHE A 202 7.67 15.38 6.88
CA PHE A 202 7.53 16.67 7.59
C PHE A 202 8.16 17.84 6.84
N GLY A 203 9.36 17.67 6.28
CA GLY A 203 10.15 18.76 5.69
C GLY A 203 11.58 18.35 5.53
#